data_AF-A0A917N1Q0-F1
#
_entry.id   AF-A0A917N1Q0-F1
#
_cell.length_a   1.000
_cell.length_b   1.000
_cell.length_c   1.000
_cell.angle_alpha   90.00
_cell.angle_beta   90.00
_cell.angle_gamma   90.00
#
_symmetry.space_group_name_H-M   'P 1'
#
loop_
_entity.id
_entity.type
_entity.pdbx_description
1 polymer ?
#
loop_
_entity_poly.entity_id
_entity_poly.type
_entity_poly.pdbx_seq_one_letter_code
_entity_poly.pdbx_strand_id
1 'polypeptide(L)'
;MDNLDDLKAIWHTAKTDALPSSQEMLQMIRKFRGQKLRNKWLMIISSLSLSAFLVSALFTGHTEYISTYIGGLLMALSGVLIAATNARSLKRFYRLDDCSNLDFVAFIEITRQNQVYYYKKTMVVIVVLCLVGWMLYMYEPLVKHWLWMGGVYSAFLVYMAIMWFVVRPRSFKKDQDKLNTMRQRLENISNQLK
;
A
#
# COMPACT_ATOMS: atom_id res chain seq x y z
N MET A 1 -51.27 12.89 21.36
CA MET A 1 -50.35 14.04 21.29
C MET A 1 -49.50 13.88 22.53
N ASP A 2 -48.24 13.43 22.43
CA ASP A 2 -47.09 14.30 22.15
C ASP A 2 -45.83 13.54 21.65
N ASN A 3 -45.94 12.80 20.54
CA ASN A 3 -44.74 12.22 19.89
C ASN A 3 -43.74 13.29 19.41
N LEU A 4 -44.22 14.51 19.15
CA LEU A 4 -43.42 15.64 18.70
C LEU A 4 -42.54 16.20 19.82
N ASP A 5 -43.05 16.27 21.05
CA ASP A 5 -42.27 16.78 22.18
C ASP A 5 -41.26 15.74 22.67
N ASP A 6 -41.57 14.44 22.54
CA ASP A 6 -40.63 13.34 22.82
C ASP A 6 -39.50 13.29 21.78
N LEU A 7 -39.82 13.47 20.49
CA LEU A 7 -38.81 13.61 19.42
C LEU A 7 -37.91 14.83 19.65
N LYS A 8 -38.49 15.94 20.10
CA LYS A 8 -37.76 17.18 20.41
C LYS A 8 -36.85 17.01 21.63
N ALA A 9 -37.31 16.28 22.65
CA ALA A 9 -36.51 15.93 23.83
C ALA A 9 -35.34 15.00 23.46
N ILE A 10 -35.57 13.98 22.63
CA ILE A 10 -34.52 13.09 22.12
C ILE A 10 -33.50 13.87 21.26
N TRP A 11 -33.98 14.78 20.40
CA TRP A 11 -33.15 15.63 19.54
C TRP A 11 -32.26 16.60 20.33
N HIS A 12 -32.77 17.18 21.42
CA HIS A 12 -31.99 18.05 22.31
C HIS A 12 -31.05 17.27 23.26
N THR A 13 -31.33 15.98 23.51
CA THR A 13 -30.49 15.11 24.36
C THR A 13 -29.37 14.42 23.55
N ALA A 14 -29.54 14.30 22.23
CA ALA A 14 -28.49 13.88 21.32
C ALA A 14 -27.38 14.95 21.33
N LYS A 15 -26.35 14.74 22.16
CA LYS A 15 -25.14 15.56 22.24
C LYS A 15 -24.42 15.59 20.88
N THR A 16 -24.81 16.51 20.02
CA THR A 16 -24.19 16.80 18.73
C THR A 16 -22.89 17.58 18.88
N ASP A 17 -22.61 18.14 20.06
CA ASP A 17 -21.39 18.91 20.37
C ASP A 17 -20.09 18.08 20.34
N ALA A 18 -20.19 16.75 20.34
CA ALA A 18 -19.06 15.83 20.23
C ALA A 18 -18.86 15.26 18.80
N LEU A 19 -19.75 15.60 17.86
CA LEU A 19 -19.55 15.26 16.45
C LEU A 19 -18.81 16.44 15.78
N PRO A 20 -17.63 16.20 15.16
CA PRO A 20 -16.99 17.25 14.38
C PRO A 20 -17.96 17.71 13.30
N SER A 21 -18.00 19.02 13.05
CA SER A 21 -18.93 19.62 12.09
C SER A 21 -18.86 18.85 10.76
N SER A 22 -19.99 18.66 10.08
CA SER A 22 -20.05 17.91 8.81
C SER A 22 -18.96 18.37 7.82
N GLN A 23 -18.62 19.67 7.83
CA GLN A 23 -17.52 20.23 7.03
C GLN A 23 -16.12 19.85 7.53
N GLU A 24 -15.88 19.81 8.83
CA GLU A 24 -14.60 19.39 9.41
C GLU A 24 -14.34 17.89 9.19
N MET A 25 -15.39 17.07 9.29
CA MET A 25 -15.33 15.64 8.99
C MET A 25 -15.03 15.40 7.50
N LEU A 26 -15.69 16.15 6.60
CA LEU A 26 -15.42 16.12 5.16
C LEU A 26 -13.98 16.59 4.82
N GLN A 27 -13.48 17.65 5.46
CA GLN A 27 -12.10 18.10 5.27
C GLN A 27 -11.08 17.06 5.75
N MET A 28 -11.34 16.40 6.89
CA MET A 28 -10.47 15.35 7.42
C MET A 28 -10.44 14.12 6.50
N ILE A 29 -11.59 13.71 5.95
CA ILE A 29 -11.70 12.63 4.96
C ILE A 29 -10.96 12.99 3.67
N ARG A 30 -11.15 14.20 3.14
CA ARG A 30 -10.44 14.68 1.94
C ARG A 30 -8.93 14.74 2.14
N LYS A 31 -8.46 15.23 3.30
CA LYS A 31 -7.03 15.28 3.65
C LYS A 31 -6.43 13.87 3.78
N PHE A 32 -7.11 12.96 4.48
CA PHE A 32 -6.66 11.57 4.63
C PHE A 32 -6.61 10.83 3.28
N ARG A 33 -7.63 11.04 2.43
CA ARG A 33 -7.68 10.49 1.06
C ARG A 33 -6.58 11.06 0.19
N GLY A 34 -6.39 12.38 0.18
CA GLY A 34 -5.33 13.05 -0.55
C GLY A 34 -3.94 12.55 -0.15
N GLN A 35 -3.69 12.37 1.15
CA GLN A 35 -2.43 11.81 1.63
C GLN A 35 -2.23 10.35 1.19
N LYS A 36 -3.26 9.51 1.27
CA LYS A 36 -3.18 8.11 0.79
C LYS A 36 -3.01 8.02 -0.73
N LEU A 37 -3.69 8.86 -1.51
CA LEU A 37 -3.54 8.97 -2.96
C LEU A 37 -2.12 9.41 -3.31
N ARG A 38 -1.61 10.46 -2.66
CA ARG A 38 -0.25 10.95 -2.86
C ARG A 38 0.78 9.88 -2.58
N ASN A 39 0.66 9.16 -1.46
CA ASN A 39 1.58 8.08 -1.13
C ASN A 39 1.54 6.95 -2.16
N LYS A 40 0.36 6.61 -2.70
CA LYS A 40 0.23 5.62 -3.79
C LYS A 40 0.87 6.11 -5.09
N TRP A 41 0.64 7.36 -5.47
CA TRP A 41 1.29 7.99 -6.62
C TRP A 41 2.81 8.00 -6.49
N LEU A 42 3.33 8.38 -5.32
CA LEU A 42 4.75 8.35 -5.02
C LEU A 42 5.33 6.93 -5.16
N MET A 43 4.63 5.90 -4.68
CA MET A 43 5.06 4.51 -4.88
C MET A 43 5.08 4.11 -6.36
N ILE A 44 4.06 4.49 -7.14
CA ILE A 44 4.02 4.19 -8.58
C ILE A 44 5.19 4.86 -9.30
N ILE A 45 5.34 6.17 -9.14
CA ILE A 45 6.38 6.96 -9.82
C ILE A 45 7.76 6.45 -9.42
N SER A 46 8.04 6.29 -8.12
CA SER A 46 9.34 5.78 -7.65
C SER A 46 9.67 4.39 -8.20
N SER A 47 8.70 3.46 -8.21
CA SER A 47 8.91 2.10 -8.74
C SER A 47 9.19 2.09 -10.25
N LEU A 48 8.48 2.93 -11.03
CA LEU A 48 8.70 3.05 -12.47
C LEU A 48 10.01 3.77 -12.79
N SER A 49 10.34 4.85 -12.07
CA SER A 49 11.61 5.55 -12.22
C SER A 49 12.81 4.65 -11.92
N LEU A 50 12.73 3.84 -10.86
CA LEU A 50 13.80 2.88 -10.54
C LEU A 50 13.91 1.78 -11.60
N SER A 51 12.78 1.28 -12.11
CA SER A 51 12.76 0.28 -13.18
C SER A 51 13.35 0.84 -14.48
N ALA A 52 12.98 2.07 -14.84
CA ALA A 52 13.53 2.76 -16.01
C ALA A 52 15.04 3.00 -15.85
N PHE A 53 15.49 3.42 -14.66
CA PHE A 53 16.91 3.60 -14.37
C PHE A 53 17.70 2.28 -14.52
N LEU A 54 17.17 1.17 -13.99
CA LEU A 54 17.79 -0.15 -14.16
C LEU A 54 17.88 -0.57 -15.63
N VAL A 55 16.80 -0.37 -16.39
CA VAL A 55 16.77 -0.70 -17.82
C VAL A 55 17.76 0.19 -18.59
N SER A 56 17.80 1.50 -18.32
CA SER A 56 18.77 2.40 -18.93
C SER A 56 20.21 2.00 -18.61
N ALA A 57 20.51 1.58 -17.38
CA ALA A 57 21.83 1.10 -16.99
C ALA A 57 22.25 -0.17 -17.75
N LEU A 58 21.30 -1.06 -18.08
CA LEU A 58 21.58 -2.23 -18.93
C LEU A 58 21.87 -1.86 -20.39
N PHE A 59 21.29 -0.78 -20.90
CA PHE A 59 21.55 -0.31 -22.27
C PHE A 59 22.86 0.46 -22.41
N THR A 60 23.28 1.18 -21.36
CA THR A 60 24.53 1.96 -21.38
C THR A 60 25.75 1.15 -20.93
N GLY A 61 25.54 0.11 -20.12
CA GLY A 61 26.60 -0.78 -19.64
C GLY A 61 26.94 -1.88 -20.66
N HIS A 62 28.23 -2.09 -20.89
CA HIS A 62 28.70 -3.31 -21.56
C HIS A 62 28.75 -4.45 -20.54
N THR A 63 27.65 -5.19 -20.41
CA THR A 63 27.58 -6.41 -19.59
C THR A 63 27.93 -7.62 -20.42
N GLU A 64 28.83 -8.47 -19.93
CA GLU A 64 29.30 -9.65 -20.66
C GLU A 64 28.41 -10.88 -20.38
N TYR A 65 27.70 -10.88 -19.26
CA TYR A 65 26.92 -12.03 -18.79
C TYR A 65 25.42 -11.86 -19.04
N ILE A 66 24.81 -12.90 -19.62
CA ILE A 66 23.35 -12.98 -19.83
C ILE A 66 22.59 -12.90 -18.49
N SER A 67 23.21 -13.38 -17.39
CA SER A 67 22.62 -13.30 -16.04
C SER A 67 22.30 -11.87 -15.63
N THR A 68 23.12 -10.89 -16.03
CA THR A 68 22.93 -9.48 -15.68
C THR A 68 21.69 -8.90 -16.36
N TYR A 69 21.46 -9.24 -17.63
CA TYR A 69 20.23 -8.87 -18.35
C TYR A 69 18.98 -9.52 -17.75
N ILE A 70 19.04 -10.83 -17.46
CA ILE A 70 17.92 -11.55 -16.84
C ILE A 70 17.61 -10.96 -15.45
N GLY A 71 18.65 -10.72 -14.65
CA GLY A 71 18.53 -10.15 -13.32
C GLY A 71 17.87 -8.77 -13.32
N GLY A 72 18.36 -7.87 -14.17
CA GLY A 72 17.79 -6.54 -14.31
C GLY A 72 16.36 -6.55 -14.85
N LEU A 73 16.02 -7.46 -15.78
CA LEU A 73 14.64 -7.62 -16.25
C LEU A 73 13.70 -8.11 -15.14
N LEU A 74 14.13 -9.06 -14.31
CA LEU A 74 13.35 -9.53 -13.16
C LEU A 74 13.12 -8.42 -12.12
N MET A 75 14.12 -7.59 -11.87
CA MET A 75 13.99 -6.43 -10.98
C MET A 75 13.02 -5.39 -11.56
N ALA A 76 13.15 -5.06 -12.84
CA ALA A 76 12.23 -4.14 -13.53
C ALA A 76 10.79 -4.68 -13.51
N LEU A 77 10.59 -5.98 -13.74
CA LEU A 77 9.29 -6.63 -13.65
C LEU A 77 8.69 -6.51 -12.24
N SER A 78 9.51 -6.70 -11.20
CA SER A 78 9.09 -6.50 -9.81
C SER A 78 8.59 -5.07 -9.56
N GLY A 79 9.32 -4.06 -10.07
CA GLY A 79 8.90 -2.65 -10.01
C GLY A 79 7.59 -2.37 -10.76
N VAL A 80 7.42 -2.94 -11.95
CA VAL A 80 6.17 -2.83 -12.72
C VAL A 80 4.99 -3.49 -11.99
N LEU A 81 5.18 -4.63 -11.33
CA LEU A 81 4.14 -5.28 -10.52
C LEU A 81 3.72 -4.43 -9.32
N ILE A 82 4.67 -3.76 -8.66
CA ILE A 82 4.38 -2.78 -7.59
C ILE A 82 3.54 -1.62 -8.13
N ALA A 83 3.95 -1.04 -9.27
CA ALA A 83 3.24 0.05 -9.92
C ALA A 83 1.80 -0.36 -10.29
N ALA A 84 1.65 -1.50 -10.98
CA ALA A 84 0.35 -2.01 -11.43
C ALA A 84 -0.60 -2.28 -10.25
N THR A 85 -0.09 -2.86 -9.16
CA THR A 85 -0.90 -3.14 -7.97
C THR A 85 -1.36 -1.85 -7.29
N ASN A 86 -0.47 -0.86 -7.18
CA ASN A 86 -0.82 0.44 -6.62
C ASN A 86 -1.77 1.22 -7.52
N ALA A 87 -1.62 1.16 -8.84
CA ALA A 87 -2.50 1.79 -9.81
C ALA A 87 -3.93 1.20 -9.77
N ARG A 88 -4.06 -0.13 -9.68
CA ARG A 88 -5.36 -0.80 -9.48
C ARG A 88 -6.03 -0.34 -8.18
N SER A 89 -5.25 -0.27 -7.10
CA SER A 89 -5.75 0.24 -5.82
C SER A 89 -6.19 1.70 -5.94
N LEU A 90 -5.40 2.54 -6.60
CA LEU A 90 -5.65 3.96 -6.81
C LEU A 90 -6.95 4.20 -7.59
N LYS A 91 -7.16 3.52 -8.72
CA LYS A 91 -8.40 3.57 -9.52
C LYS A 91 -9.63 3.30 -8.66
N ARG A 92 -9.51 2.35 -7.72
CA ARG A 92 -10.59 2.00 -6.80
C ARG A 92 -10.87 3.12 -5.79
N PHE A 93 -9.85 3.78 -5.25
CA PHE A 93 -10.01 4.94 -4.36
C PHE A 93 -10.60 6.18 -5.06
N TYR A 94 -10.41 6.32 -6.37
CA TYR A 94 -11.06 7.37 -7.15
C TYR A 94 -12.55 7.13 -7.37
N ARG A 95 -12.99 5.87 -7.54
CA ARG A 95 -14.43 5.52 -7.66
C ARG A 95 -15.26 5.73 -6.40
N LEU A 96 -14.67 6.17 -5.28
CA LEU A 96 -15.40 6.36 -4.03
C LEU A 96 -16.13 7.70 -3.86
N ASP A 97 -16.04 8.63 -4.81
CA ASP A 97 -16.58 9.98 -4.61
C ASP A 97 -18.11 10.03 -4.38
N ASP A 98 -18.88 9.06 -4.89
CA ASP A 98 -20.34 9.01 -4.79
C ASP A 98 -20.86 7.66 -4.21
N CYS A 99 -20.42 7.28 -3.00
CA CYS A 99 -20.83 6.01 -2.38
C CYS A 99 -21.97 6.18 -1.38
N SER A 100 -22.96 5.28 -1.41
CA SER A 100 -23.87 5.06 -0.28
C SER A 100 -23.12 4.47 0.93
N ASN A 101 -23.67 4.61 2.13
CA ASN A 101 -23.13 3.99 3.35
C ASN A 101 -22.93 2.47 3.20
N LEU A 102 -23.82 1.79 2.47
CA LEU A 102 -23.71 0.35 2.16
C LEU A 102 -22.52 0.06 1.23
N ASP A 103 -22.32 0.89 0.22
CA ASP A 103 -21.19 0.77 -0.73
C ASP A 103 -19.85 1.01 -0.03
N PHE A 104 -19.83 1.88 0.98
CA PHE A 104 -18.64 2.16 1.78
C PHE A 104 -18.24 0.97 2.67
N VAL A 105 -19.21 0.31 3.31
CA VAL A 105 -18.97 -0.91 4.10
C VAL A 105 -18.45 -2.04 3.19
N ALA A 106 -19.08 -2.24 2.02
CA ALA A 106 -18.61 -3.19 1.03
C ALA A 106 -17.19 -2.86 0.53
N PHE A 107 -16.88 -1.58 0.34
CA PHE A 107 -15.54 -1.13 -0.02
C PHE A 107 -14.50 -1.48 1.05
N ILE A 108 -14.80 -1.30 2.33
CA ILE A 108 -13.87 -1.64 3.42
C ILE A 108 -13.58 -3.14 3.43
N GLU A 109 -14.61 -3.99 3.30
CA GLU A 109 -14.43 -5.44 3.32
C GLU A 109 -13.57 -5.92 2.13
N ILE A 110 -13.85 -5.46 0.91
CA ILE A 110 -13.03 -5.79 -0.25
C ILE A 110 -11.59 -5.22 -0.09
N THR A 111 -11.42 -4.08 0.57
CA THR A 111 -10.08 -3.52 0.86
C THR A 111 -9.30 -4.42 1.81
N ARG A 112 -9.94 -4.95 2.84
CA ARG A 112 -9.36 -5.93 3.76
C ARG A 112 -8.92 -7.19 3.02
N GLN A 113 -9.80 -7.75 2.19
CA GLN A 113 -9.49 -8.94 1.39
C GLN A 113 -8.31 -8.71 0.45
N ASN A 114 -8.28 -7.56 -0.25
CA ASN A 114 -7.17 -7.19 -1.13
C ASN A 114 -5.86 -6.98 -0.37
N GLN A 115 -5.89 -6.40 0.85
CA GLN A 115 -4.69 -6.28 1.69
C GLN A 115 -4.15 -7.64 2.12
N VAL A 116 -5.03 -8.56 2.53
CA VAL A 116 -4.62 -9.93 2.89
C VAL A 116 -4.06 -10.66 1.68
N TYR A 117 -4.70 -10.54 0.52
CA TYR A 117 -4.23 -11.14 -0.73
C TYR A 117 -2.85 -10.59 -1.13
N TYR A 118 -2.68 -9.27 -1.08
CA TYR A 118 -1.41 -8.61 -1.35
C TYR A 118 -0.32 -9.11 -0.39
N TYR A 119 -0.61 -9.14 0.90
CA TYR A 119 0.33 -9.59 1.92
C TYR A 119 0.76 -11.05 1.73
N LYS A 120 -0.20 -11.95 1.49
CA LYS A 120 0.06 -13.41 1.42
C LYS A 120 0.66 -13.85 0.08
N LYS A 121 0.25 -13.23 -1.04
CA LYS A 121 0.64 -13.69 -2.38
C LYS A 121 1.47 -12.66 -3.13
N THR A 122 0.89 -11.51 -3.47
CA THR A 122 1.52 -10.54 -4.39
C THR A 122 2.86 -10.03 -3.87
N MET A 123 2.94 -9.66 -2.59
CA MET A 123 4.17 -9.17 -1.97
C MET A 123 5.28 -10.23 -1.94
N VAL A 124 4.92 -11.51 -1.73
CA VAL A 124 5.88 -12.61 -1.74
C VAL A 124 6.49 -12.76 -3.13
N VAL A 125 5.66 -12.77 -4.17
CA VAL A 125 6.11 -12.86 -5.57
C VAL A 125 7.03 -11.68 -5.93
N ILE A 126 6.64 -10.45 -5.57
CA ILE A 126 7.43 -9.24 -5.81
C ILE A 126 8.80 -9.34 -5.12
N VAL A 127 8.84 -9.74 -3.85
CA VAL A 127 10.08 -9.88 -3.08
C VAL A 127 10.99 -10.97 -3.65
N VAL A 128 10.44 -12.12 -4.02
CA VAL A 128 11.23 -13.21 -4.62
C VAL A 128 11.80 -12.80 -5.96
N LEU A 129 11.00 -12.17 -6.84
CA LEU A 129 11.49 -11.64 -8.12
C LEU A 129 12.60 -10.61 -7.93
N CYS A 130 12.46 -9.73 -6.94
CA CYS A 130 13.48 -8.73 -6.62
C CYS A 130 14.76 -9.37 -6.08
N LEU A 131 14.65 -10.35 -5.17
CA LEU A 131 15.80 -11.07 -4.61
C LEU A 131 16.56 -11.85 -5.69
N VAL A 132 15.86 -12.66 -6.47
CA VAL A 132 16.46 -13.45 -7.56
C VAL A 132 17.06 -12.52 -8.62
N GLY A 133 16.32 -11.47 -8.99
CA GLY A 133 16.81 -10.45 -9.92
C GLY A 133 18.09 -9.77 -9.44
N TRP A 134 18.13 -9.37 -8.17
CA TRP A 134 19.33 -8.78 -7.54
C TRP A 134 20.51 -9.75 -7.51
N MET A 135 20.28 -11.01 -7.14
CA MET A 135 21.35 -12.02 -7.10
C MET A 135 21.97 -12.24 -8.47
N LEU A 136 21.14 -12.32 -9.53
CA LEU A 136 21.60 -12.48 -10.90
C LEU A 136 22.29 -11.22 -11.45
N TYR A 137 21.75 -10.03 -11.13
CA TYR A 137 22.30 -8.75 -11.57
C TYR A 137 23.65 -8.44 -10.92
N MET A 138 23.82 -8.76 -9.64
CA MET A 138 25.07 -8.54 -8.90
C MET A 138 26.14 -9.62 -9.13
N TYR A 139 25.80 -10.74 -9.79
CA TYR A 139 26.73 -11.84 -9.99
C TYR A 139 27.99 -11.42 -10.73
N GLU A 140 27.85 -10.74 -11.87
CA GLU A 140 28.98 -10.27 -12.68
C GLU A 140 29.86 -9.25 -11.92
N PRO A 141 29.31 -8.18 -11.30
CA PRO A 141 30.09 -7.27 -10.44
C PRO A 141 30.80 -7.98 -9.28
N LEU A 142 30.17 -8.98 -8.67
CA LEU A 142 30.72 -9.72 -7.54
C LEU A 142 31.96 -10.53 -7.94
N VAL A 143 31.92 -11.17 -9.11
CA VAL A 143 33.07 -11.91 -9.66
C VAL A 143 34.21 -10.95 -10.03
N LYS A 144 33.90 -9.78 -10.60
CA LYS A 144 34.91 -8.80 -11.03
C LYS A 144 35.55 -8.03 -9.85
N HIS A 145 34.77 -7.71 -8.81
CA HIS A 145 35.20 -6.84 -7.70
C HIS A 145 34.72 -7.34 -6.32
N TRP A 146 35.17 -8.53 -5.93
CA TRP A 146 34.63 -9.25 -4.76
C TRP A 146 34.67 -8.49 -3.42
N LEU A 147 35.75 -7.76 -3.12
CA LEU A 147 35.90 -7.06 -1.83
C LEU A 147 34.85 -5.95 -1.64
N TRP A 148 34.70 -5.08 -2.64
CA TRP A 148 33.76 -3.96 -2.58
C TRP A 148 32.33 -4.41 -2.85
N MET A 149 32.11 -5.27 -3.85
CA MET A 149 30.76 -5.72 -4.22
C MET A 149 30.20 -6.75 -3.25
N GLY A 150 31.03 -7.54 -2.57
CA GLY A 150 30.61 -8.47 -1.52
C GLY A 150 29.97 -7.75 -0.32
N GLY A 151 30.50 -6.58 0.05
CA GLY A 151 29.92 -5.72 1.08
C GLY A 151 28.54 -5.20 0.69
N VAL A 152 28.39 -4.68 -0.54
CA VAL A 152 27.11 -4.18 -1.08
C VAL A 152 26.08 -5.31 -1.16
N TYR A 153 26.49 -6.48 -1.63
CA TYR A 153 25.64 -7.67 -1.73
C TYR A 153 25.12 -8.10 -0.35
N SER A 154 26.01 -8.18 0.64
CA SER A 154 25.66 -8.57 2.01
C SER A 154 24.75 -7.53 2.68
N ALA A 155 25.04 -6.24 2.51
CA ALA A 155 24.21 -5.16 3.03
C ALA A 155 22.78 -5.22 2.47
N PHE A 156 22.63 -5.50 1.17
CA PHE A 156 21.31 -5.66 0.56
C PHE A 156 20.55 -6.87 1.12
N LEU A 157 21.21 -8.02 1.30
CA LEU A 157 20.57 -9.19 1.90
C LEU A 157 20.11 -8.94 3.34
N VAL A 158 20.93 -8.27 4.15
CA VAL A 158 20.55 -7.86 5.52
C VAL A 158 19.36 -6.90 5.48
N TYR A 159 19.38 -5.91 4.58
CA TYR A 159 18.26 -4.98 4.40
C TYR A 159 16.96 -5.72 4.03
N MET A 160 17.03 -6.67 3.09
CA MET A 160 15.88 -7.46 2.68
C MET A 160 15.37 -8.36 3.81
N ALA A 161 16.26 -8.95 4.61
CA ALA A 161 15.89 -9.72 5.79
C ALA A 161 15.15 -8.86 6.82
N ILE A 162 15.66 -7.66 7.13
CA ILE A 162 15.00 -6.71 8.04
C ILE A 162 13.62 -6.32 7.50
N MET A 163 13.52 -6.03 6.20
CA MET A 163 12.24 -5.68 5.57
C MET A 163 11.23 -6.83 5.64
N TRP A 164 11.68 -8.07 5.47
CA TRP A 164 10.84 -9.25 5.49
C TRP A 164 10.39 -9.68 6.89
N PHE A 165 11.31 -9.73 7.85
CA PHE A 165 11.04 -10.27 9.19
C PHE A 165 10.51 -9.21 10.16
N VAL A 166 10.86 -7.94 9.98
CA VAL A 166 10.49 -6.88 10.93
C VAL A 166 9.44 -5.95 10.34
N VAL A 167 9.73 -5.35 9.19
CA VAL A 167 8.89 -4.27 8.63
C VAL A 167 7.57 -4.82 8.10
N ARG A 168 7.60 -5.90 7.32
CA ARG A 168 6.41 -6.55 6.73
C ARG A 168 5.34 -6.93 7.77
N PRO A 169 5.63 -7.72 8.82
CA PRO A 169 4.58 -8.11 9.79
C PRO A 169 4.08 -6.91 10.59
N ARG A 170 4.97 -5.96 10.96
CA ARG A 170 4.57 -4.75 11.70
C ARG A 170 3.66 -3.85 10.86
N SER A 171 3.98 -3.64 9.58
CA SER A 171 3.16 -2.83 8.68
C SER A 171 1.80 -3.46 8.43
N PHE A 172 1.75 -4.79 8.24
CA PHE A 172 0.49 -5.49 8.06
C PHE A 172 -0.42 -5.41 9.29
N LYS A 173 0.13 -5.63 10.49
CA LYS A 173 -0.63 -5.49 11.74
C LYS A 173 -1.20 -4.07 11.88
N LYS A 174 -0.37 -3.04 11.65
CA LYS A 174 -0.79 -1.63 11.71
C LYS A 174 -1.92 -1.30 10.73
N ASP A 175 -1.88 -1.84 9.52
CA ASP A 175 -2.93 -1.61 8.52
C ASP A 175 -4.21 -2.40 8.83
N GLN A 176 -4.08 -3.61 9.37
CA GLN A 176 -5.20 -4.43 9.83
C GLN A 176 -5.91 -3.77 11.02
N ASP A 177 -5.18 -3.28 12.01
CA ASP A 177 -5.73 -2.60 13.18
C ASP A 177 -6.55 -1.37 12.77
N LYS A 178 -6.03 -0.56 11.84
CA LYS A 178 -6.76 0.60 11.30
C LYS A 178 -8.06 0.22 10.61
N LEU A 179 -8.07 -0.87 9.83
CA LEU A 179 -9.29 -1.34 9.19
C LEU A 179 -10.30 -1.87 10.21
N ASN A 180 -9.83 -2.61 11.22
CA ASN A 180 -10.69 -3.12 12.28
C ASN A 180 -11.34 -1.98 13.09
N THR A 181 -10.56 -0.96 13.46
CA THR A 181 -11.11 0.23 14.15
C THR A 181 -12.15 0.96 13.28
N MET A 182 -11.90 1.07 11.98
CA MET A 182 -12.84 1.71 11.05
C MET A 182 -14.14 0.90 10.92
N ARG A 183 -14.04 -0.43 10.87
CA ARG A 183 -15.19 -1.34 10.85
C ARG A 183 -16.03 -1.23 12.14
N GLN A 184 -15.39 -1.28 13.31
CA GLN A 184 -16.10 -1.15 14.60
C GLN A 184 -16.86 0.18 14.72
N ARG A 185 -16.26 1.28 14.24
CA ARG A 185 -16.96 2.58 14.21
C ARG A 185 -18.21 2.55 13.32
N LEU A 186 -18.14 1.89 12.16
CA LEU A 186 -19.29 1.75 11.26
C LEU A 186 -20.39 0.85 11.84
N GLU A 187 -20.02 -0.26 12.47
CA GLU A 187 -20.97 -1.15 13.15
C GLU A 187 -21.69 -0.42 14.29
N ASN A 188 -20.96 0.39 15.09
CA ASN A 188 -21.57 1.20 16.15
C ASN A 188 -22.56 2.24 15.61
N ILE A 189 -22.22 2.94 14.52
CA ILE A 189 -23.12 3.91 13.88
C ILE A 189 -24.37 3.20 13.31
N SER A 190 -24.19 2.05 12.65
CA SER A 190 -25.31 1.27 12.12
C SER A 190 -26.24 0.76 13.21
N ASN A 191 -25.71 0.36 14.37
CA ASN A 191 -26.50 -0.10 15.51
C ASN A 191 -27.21 1.05 16.24
N GLN A 192 -26.69 2.28 16.16
CA GLN A 192 -27.34 3.48 16.70
C GLN A 192 -28.48 4.01 15.80
N LEU A 193 -28.46 3.66 14.51
CA LEU A 193 -29.49 4.01 13.52
C LEU A 193 -30.60 2.95 13.40
N LYS A 194 -30.50 1.87 14.16
CA LYS A 194 -31.44 0.75 14.19
C LYS A 194 -32.28 0.82 15.45
#